data_AF-A0A2A4T001-F1
#
_entry.id   AF-A0A2A4T001-F1
#
_cell.length_a   1.000
_cell.length_b   1.000
_cell.length_c   1.000
_cell.angle_alpha   90.00
_cell.angle_beta   90.00
_cell.angle_gamma   90.00
#
_symmetry.space_group_name_H-M   'P 1'
#
loop_
_entity.id
_entity.type
_entity.pdbx_description
1 polymer ?
#
loop_
_entity_poly.entity_id
_entity_poly.type
_entity_poly.pdbx_seq_one_letter_code
_entity_poly.pdbx_strand_id
1 'polypeptide(L)' 'MFNLRDVSKVVQGILMTKPISVQTPDVMARLWVNEMNRIFYDRLINEEDKDWYID' A
#
# COMPACT_ATOMS: atom_id res chain seq x y z
N MET A 1 9.27 2.48 -13.67
CA MET A 1 8.76 3.82 -14.08
C MET A 1 7.62 4.18 -13.13
N PHE A 2 7.76 5.24 -12.34
CA PHE A 2 6.74 5.66 -11.38
C PHE A 2 5.57 6.35 -12.09
N ASN A 3 4.33 6.06 -11.69
CA ASN A 3 3.13 6.63 -12.29
C ASN A 3 2.18 7.15 -11.19
N LEU A 4 1.68 8.38 -11.34
CA LEU A 4 0.69 8.96 -10.42
C LEU A 4 -0.58 8.13 -10.29
N ARG A 5 -0.92 7.33 -11.30
CA ARG A 5 -2.02 6.36 -11.26
C ARG A 5 -1.85 5.33 -10.15
N ASP A 6 -0.62 4.96 -9.79
CA ASP A 6 -0.36 4.01 -8.72
C ASP A 6 -0.70 4.61 -7.35
N VAL A 7 -0.42 5.91 -7.16
CA VAL A 7 -0.86 6.65 -5.97
C VAL A 7 -2.38 6.74 -5.91
N SER A 8 -3.05 6.98 -7.05
CA SER A 8 -4.52 6.97 -7.09
C SER A 8 -5.13 5.62 -6.71
N LYS A 9 -4.47 4.50 -7.06
CA LYS A 9 -4.93 3.15 -6.68
C LYS A 9 -4.83 2.90 -5.18
N VAL A 10 -3.77 3.38 -4.52
CA VAL A 10 -3.63 3.32 -3.06
C VAL A 10 -4.76 4.06 -2.37
N VAL A 11 -5.04 5.29 -2.79
CA VAL A 11 -6.15 6.10 -2.24
C VAL A 11 -7.50 5.41 -2.48
N GLN A 12 -7.73 4.84 -3.67
CA GLN A 12 -8.94 4.06 -3.96
C GLN A 12 -9.07 2.83 -3.06
N GLY A 13 -7.99 2.08 -2.81
CA GLY A 13 -7.98 0.93 -1.91
C GLY A 13 -8.43 1.30 -0.49
N ILE A 14 -7.94 2.43 0.00
CA ILE A 14 -8.34 2.98 1.30
C ILE A 14 -9.82 3.36 1.30
N LEU A 15 -10.31 4.04 0.26
CA LEU A 15 -11.72 4.46 0.15
C LEU A 15 -12.69 3.27 0.04
N MET A 16 -12.24 2.09 -0.38
CA MET A 16 -13.05 0.87 -0.38
C MET A 16 -13.18 0.22 1.01
N THR A 17 -12.43 0.69 2.00
CA THR A 17 -12.49 0.16 3.37
C THR A 17 -13.68 0.75 4.13
N LYS A 18 -14.37 -0.09 4.91
CA LYS A 18 -15.49 0.38 5.73
C LYS A 18 -14.96 1.28 6.86
N PRO A 19 -15.54 2.47 7.11
CA PRO A 19 -15.11 3.36 8.19
C PRO A 19 -15.11 2.68 9.57
N ILE A 20 -16.05 1.75 9.79
CA ILE A 20 -16.14 0.99 11.04
C ILE A 20 -14.91 0.10 11.30
N SER A 21 -14.15 -0.24 10.26
CA SER A 21 -12.94 -1.06 10.36
C SER A 21 -11.69 -0.23 10.68
N VAL A 22 -11.73 1.10 10.53
CA VAL A 22 -10.58 2.00 10.73
C VAL A 22 -10.91 2.96 11.87
N GLN A 23 -10.88 2.43 13.09
CA GLN A 23 -11.28 3.15 14.31
C GLN A 23 -10.17 4.00 14.91
N THR A 24 -8.91 3.75 14.53
CA THR A 24 -7.74 4.46 15.09
C THR A 24 -6.79 4.91 13.98
N PRO A 25 -6.00 5.98 14.22
CA PRO A 25 -4.96 6.41 13.29
C PRO A 25 -3.92 5.31 13.01
N ASP A 26 -3.64 4.45 13.99
CA ASP A 26 -2.73 3.30 13.81
C ASP A 26 -3.28 2.31 12.78
N VAL A 27 -4.57 1.97 12.87
CA VAL A 27 -5.21 1.09 11.88
C VAL A 27 -5.20 1.71 10.49
N MET A 28 -5.38 3.04 10.41
CA MET A 28 -5.27 3.78 9.13
C MET A 28 -3.85 3.72 8.56
N ALA A 29 -2.82 3.89 9.40
CA ALA A 29 -1.43 3.79 8.98
C ALA A 29 -1.09 2.36 8.50
N ARG A 30 -1.57 1.33 9.19
CA ARG A 30 -1.40 -0.07 8.75
C ARG A 30 -2.11 -0.35 7.42
N LEU A 31 -3.32 0.17 7.23
CA LEU A 31 -4.05 0.06 5.97
C LEU A 31 -3.29 0.72 4.81
N TRP A 32 -2.71 1.90 5.06
CA TRP A 32 -1.87 2.60 4.09
C TRP A 32 -0.65 1.77 3.68
N VAL A 33 0.09 1.22 4.65
CA VAL A 33 1.25 0.35 4.38
C VAL A 33 0.83 -0.90 3.60
N ASN A 34 -0.29 -1.51 3.94
CA ASN A 34 -0.81 -2.68 3.21
C ASN A 34 -1.12 -2.37 1.74
N GLU A 35 -1.77 -1.23 1.47
CA GLU A 35 -2.05 -0.81 0.09
C GLU A 35 -0.78 -0.43 -0.68
N MET A 36 0.21 0.17 -0.02
CA MET A 36 1.52 0.41 -0.62
C MET A 36 2.20 -0.91 -1.01
N ASN A 37 2.22 -1.90 -0.13
CA ASN A 37 2.80 -3.20 -0.42
C ASN A 37 2.06 -3.89 -1.58
N ARG A 38 0.73 -3.89 -1.56
CA ARG A 38 -0.09 -4.48 -2.63
C ARG A 38 0.15 -3.85 -4.00
N ILE A 39 0.41 -2.54 -4.06
CA ILE A 39 0.58 -1.84 -5.34
C ILE A 39 2.03 -1.86 -5.82
N PHE A 40 3.00 -1.78 -4.92
CA PHE A 40 4.42 -1.63 -5.24
C PHE A 40 5.21 -2.91 -4.98
N TYR A 41 5.13 -3.48 -3.78
CA TYR A 41 5.88 -4.68 -3.39
C TYR A 41 5.48 -5.92 -4.21
N ASP A 42 4.18 -6.17 -4.40
CA ASP A 42 3.70 -7.32 -5.18
C ASP A 42 4.13 -7.30 -6.66
N ARG A 43 4.54 -6.13 -7.18
CA ARG A 43 5.04 -5.99 -8.56
C ARG A 43 6.55 -6.26 -8.69
N LEU A 44 7.26 -6.37 -7.58
CA LEU A 44 8.68 -6.67 -7.57
C LEU A 44 8.85 -8.17 -7.87
N ILE A 45 9.70 -8.48 -8.84
CA ILE A 45 9.98 -9.85 -9.28
C ILE A 45 11.33 -10.32 -8.74
N ASN A 46 12.31 -9.42 -8.67
CA ASN A 46 13.63 -9.72 -8.14
C ASN A 46 13.60 -9.76 -6.61
N GLU A 47 14.32 -10.72 -6.02
CA GLU A 47 14.42 -10.84 -4.56
C GLU A 47 15.25 -9.70 -3.96
N GLU A 48 16.29 -9.24 -4.67
CA GLU A 48 17.10 -8.09 -4.24
C GLU A 48 16.27 -6.80 -4.11
N ASP A 49 15.33 -6.57 -5.03
CA ASP A 49 14.44 -5.41 -4.97
C ASP A 49 13.42 -5.54 -3.81
N LYS A 50 13.02 -6.76 -3.47
CA LYS A 50 12.12 -7.03 -2.34
C LYS A 50 12.82 -6.82 -1.01
N ASP A 51 14.06 -7.28 -0.88
CA ASP A 51 14.87 -7.06 0.31
C ASP A 51 15.14 -5.58 0.52
N TRP A 52 15.51 -4.83 -0.54
CA TRP A 52 15.67 -3.37 -0.50
C TRP A 52 14.39 -2.63 -0.07
N TYR A 53 13.21 -3.16 -0.38
CA TYR A 53 11.94 -2.52 -0.03
C TYR A 53 11.56 -2.72 1.45
N ILE A 54 12.05 -3.78 2.09
CA ILE A 54 11.72 -4.15 3.48
C ILE A 54 12.75 -3.59 4.48
N ASP A 55 13.99 -3.37 4.04
CA ASP A 55 15.07 -2.71 4.80
C ASP A 55 14.82 -1.21 5.05
#